data_AF-A0A069B159-F1
#
_entry.id   AF-A0A069B159-F1
#
_cell.length_a   1.000
_cell.length_b   1.000
_cell.length_c   1.000
_cell.angle_alpha   90.00
_cell.angle_beta   90.00
_cell.angle_gamma   90.00
#
_symmetry.space_group_name_H-M   'P 1'
#
loop_
_entity.id
_entity.type
_entity.pdbx_description
1 polymer ?
#
loop_
_entity_poly.entity_id
_entity_poly.type
_entity_poly.pdbx_seq_one_letter_code
_entity_poly.pdbx_strand_id
1 'polypeptide(L)'
;MGLLFEQSRLERVRTWAIANKQRFRPNGFGRQFALLQEFPDVPDAIWDIKRDVVAHFGLHDLPQEPLYRDLCGVITEGGAVHPHRDSNQGMLVHTRFNVMVSRPDGGGVPMIDGMLVDVPEGGIFRVDAGLLTHSCTPVIGARPRIILSFGFLSPLGRFSGLPFCISTP
;
A
#
# COMPACT_ATOMS: atom_id res chain seq x y z
N MET A 1 -16.66 -15.24 -7.40
CA MET A 1 -15.33 -14.66 -7.65
C MET A 1 -14.71 -14.38 -6.29
N GLY A 2 -13.65 -15.08 -5.91
CA GLY A 2 -13.06 -14.98 -4.56
C GLY A 2 -12.25 -13.70 -4.40
N LEU A 3 -12.26 -13.12 -3.20
CA LEU A 3 -11.33 -12.05 -2.83
C LEU A 3 -9.94 -12.66 -2.58
N LEU A 4 -8.89 -11.90 -2.85
CA LEU A 4 -7.50 -12.30 -2.56
C LEU A 4 -7.26 -12.53 -1.06
N PHE A 5 -8.02 -11.85 -0.20
CA PHE A 5 -7.89 -11.95 1.24
C PHE A 5 -9.25 -12.16 1.90
N GLU A 6 -9.27 -12.90 3.00
CA GLU A 6 -10.45 -13.04 3.86
C GLU A 6 -10.82 -11.68 4.48
N GLN A 7 -12.12 -11.34 4.46
CA GLN A 7 -12.62 -10.07 5.01
C GLN A 7 -12.29 -9.89 6.50
N SER A 8 -12.27 -10.98 7.27
CA SER A 8 -11.89 -10.98 8.68
C SER A 8 -10.47 -10.47 8.91
N ARG A 9 -9.52 -10.77 8.00
CA ARG A 9 -8.15 -10.25 8.08
C ARG A 9 -8.13 -8.75 7.83
N LEU A 10 -8.81 -8.28 6.78
CA LEU A 10 -8.89 -6.86 6.46
C LEU A 10 -9.50 -6.05 7.61
N GLU A 11 -10.55 -6.57 8.26
CA GLU A 11 -11.15 -5.88 9.42
C GLU A 11 -10.22 -5.80 10.64
N ARG A 12 -9.43 -6.84 10.90
CA ARG A 12 -8.41 -6.80 11.97
C ARG A 12 -7.38 -5.69 11.70
N VAL A 13 -6.91 -5.58 10.45
CA VAL A 13 -5.98 -4.53 10.05
C VAL A 13 -6.62 -3.15 10.15
N ARG A 14 -7.84 -2.99 9.65
CA ARG A 14 -8.60 -1.73 9.70
C ARG A 14 -8.80 -1.26 11.14
N THR A 15 -9.28 -2.15 12.00
CA THR A 15 -9.51 -1.87 13.43
C THR A 15 -8.23 -1.40 14.10
N TRP A 16 -7.13 -2.12 13.90
CA TRP A 16 -5.83 -1.76 14.45
C TRP A 16 -5.35 -0.40 13.93
N ALA A 17 -5.45 -0.15 12.62
CA ALA A 17 -5.00 1.10 12.02
C ALA A 17 -5.79 2.31 12.53
N ILE A 18 -7.11 2.19 12.70
CA ILE A 18 -7.97 3.25 13.25
C ILE A 18 -7.62 3.50 14.71
N ALA A 19 -7.53 2.45 15.54
CA ALA A 19 -7.22 2.57 16.96
C ALA A 19 -5.84 3.20 17.21
N ASN A 20 -4.87 2.94 16.32
CA ASN A 20 -3.49 3.40 16.46
C ASN A 20 -3.14 4.65 15.64
N LYS A 21 -4.08 5.21 14.87
CA LYS A 21 -3.85 6.35 13.99
C LYS A 21 -3.15 7.52 14.68
N GLN A 22 -3.45 7.80 15.94
CA GLN A 22 -2.80 8.90 16.69
C GLN A 22 -1.32 8.65 17.01
N ARG A 23 -0.88 7.39 17.01
CA ARG A 23 0.54 6.98 17.15
C ARG A 23 1.28 7.04 15.82
N PHE A 24 0.60 7.21 14.69
CA PHE A 24 1.20 7.20 13.37
C PHE A 24 1.85 8.55 13.07
N ARG A 25 2.97 8.52 12.34
CA ARG A 25 3.72 9.72 11.96
C ARG A 25 2.92 10.53 10.93
N PRO A 26 2.66 11.83 11.15
CA PRO A 26 2.04 12.67 10.14
C PRO A 26 2.98 12.87 8.94
N ASN A 27 2.43 12.86 7.72
CA ASN A 27 3.21 13.08 6.49
C ASN A 27 2.46 13.89 5.42
N GLY A 28 1.57 14.77 5.85
CA GLY A 28 0.79 15.67 5.00
C GLY A 28 -0.59 15.94 5.58
N PHE A 29 -1.34 16.86 4.96
CA PHE A 29 -2.71 17.15 5.36
C PHE A 29 -3.56 15.87 5.31
N GLY A 30 -4.21 15.53 6.43
CA GLY A 30 -5.05 14.33 6.54
C GLY A 30 -4.30 13.01 6.36
N ARG A 31 -2.95 12.98 6.41
CA ARG A 31 -2.16 11.79 6.13
C ARG A 31 -1.25 11.40 7.28
N GLN A 32 -1.27 10.12 7.63
CA GLN A 32 -0.41 9.53 8.63
C GLN A 32 0.04 8.14 8.19
N PHE A 33 1.21 7.70 8.64
CA PHE A 33 1.70 6.35 8.39
C PHE A 33 2.44 5.76 9.60
N ALA A 34 2.44 4.43 9.69
CA ALA A 34 3.26 3.66 10.61
C ALA A 34 4.23 2.81 9.81
N LEU A 35 5.51 2.81 10.19
CA LEU A 35 6.45 1.76 9.80
C LEU A 35 6.14 0.54 10.65
N LEU A 36 5.67 -0.54 10.04
CA LEU A 36 5.08 -1.68 10.75
C LEU A 36 6.09 -2.35 11.70
N GLN A 37 7.37 -2.31 11.36
CA GLN A 37 8.45 -2.89 12.16
C GLN A 37 8.68 -2.14 13.48
N GLU A 38 8.15 -0.93 13.64
CA GLU A 38 8.29 -0.11 14.85
C GLU A 38 7.15 -0.32 15.85
N PHE A 39 6.14 -1.11 15.48
CA PHE A 39 4.96 -1.36 16.29
C PHE A 39 4.98 -2.82 16.78
N PRO A 40 5.19 -3.07 18.09
CA PRO A 40 5.24 -4.43 18.64
C PRO A 40 3.87 -5.10 18.66
N ASP A 41 2.80 -4.31 18.54
CA ASP A 41 1.39 -4.72 18.63
C ASP A 41 0.71 -4.82 17.25
N VAL A 42 1.49 -4.95 16.17
CA VAL A 42 0.96 -5.20 14.82
C VAL A 42 0.24 -6.55 14.80
N PRO A 43 -1.03 -6.62 14.32
CA PRO A 43 -1.75 -7.88 14.23
C PRO A 43 -1.12 -8.83 13.21
N ASP A 44 -1.08 -10.12 13.52
CA ASP A 44 -0.56 -11.18 12.63
C ASP A 44 -1.19 -11.15 11.23
N ALA A 45 -2.45 -10.70 11.12
CA ALA A 45 -3.15 -10.52 9.86
C ALA A 45 -2.35 -9.68 8.84
N ILE A 46 -1.57 -8.69 9.27
CA ILE A 46 -0.71 -7.88 8.39
C ILE A 46 0.40 -8.75 7.78
N TRP A 47 1.04 -9.58 8.59
CA TRP A 47 2.13 -10.46 8.16
C TRP A 47 1.63 -11.63 7.32
N ASP A 48 0.44 -12.14 7.61
CA ASP A 48 -0.26 -13.12 6.78
C ASP A 48 -0.55 -12.55 5.39
N ILE A 49 -1.12 -11.33 5.32
CA ILE A 49 -1.35 -10.63 4.06
C ILE A 49 -0.04 -10.42 3.30
N LYS A 50 1.04 -9.99 3.98
CA LYS A 50 2.35 -9.84 3.33
C LYS A 50 2.85 -11.16 2.75
N ARG A 51 2.72 -12.26 3.49
CA ARG A 51 3.14 -13.60 3.03
C ARG A 51 2.35 -14.02 1.79
N ASP A 52 1.05 -13.78 1.77
CA ASP A 52 0.19 -14.06 0.62
C ASP A 52 0.61 -13.23 -0.61
N VAL A 53 0.92 -11.93 -0.42
CA VAL A 53 1.48 -11.06 -1.48
C VAL A 53 2.82 -11.59 -1.99
N VAL A 54 3.74 -11.94 -1.09
CA VAL A 54 5.06 -12.47 -1.45
C VAL A 54 4.95 -13.76 -2.26
N ALA A 55 4.05 -14.66 -1.85
CA ALA A 55 3.81 -15.91 -2.55
C ALA A 55 3.19 -15.67 -3.94
N HIS A 56 2.16 -14.82 -4.03
CA HIS A 56 1.44 -14.56 -5.28
C HIS A 56 2.34 -13.92 -6.35
N PHE A 57 3.21 -12.98 -5.99
CA PHE A 57 4.09 -12.30 -6.94
C PHE A 57 5.53 -12.85 -6.99
N GLY A 58 5.82 -13.92 -6.25
CA GLY A 58 7.16 -14.52 -6.24
C GLY A 58 8.25 -13.55 -5.77
N LEU A 59 8.04 -12.89 -4.63
CA LEU A 59 8.91 -11.82 -4.11
C LEU A 59 9.97 -12.30 -3.10
N HIS A 60 10.11 -13.62 -2.92
CA HIS A 60 10.92 -14.23 -1.86
C HIS A 60 12.42 -13.96 -2.01
N ASP A 61 12.87 -13.69 -3.23
CA ASP A 61 14.25 -13.39 -3.58
C ASP A 61 14.58 -11.89 -3.53
N LEU A 62 13.57 -11.03 -3.34
CA LEU A 62 13.76 -9.59 -3.38
C LEU A 62 14.16 -9.03 -1.99
N PRO A 63 15.23 -8.22 -1.92
CA PRO A 63 15.55 -7.51 -0.69
C PRO A 63 14.42 -6.57 -0.28
N GLN A 64 14.20 -6.43 1.02
CA GLN A 64 13.32 -5.39 1.54
C GLN A 64 13.92 -4.00 1.27
N GLU A 65 13.07 -3.05 0.90
CA GLU A 65 13.48 -1.65 0.77
C GLU A 65 13.87 -1.08 2.15
N PRO A 66 15.04 -0.44 2.29
CA PRO A 66 15.64 -0.19 3.62
C PRO A 66 15.04 0.99 4.40
N LEU A 67 14.48 2.00 3.73
CA LEU A 67 14.05 3.25 4.38
C LEU A 67 12.64 3.14 4.97
N TYR A 68 11.68 2.76 4.13
CA TYR A 68 10.26 2.71 4.47
C TYR A 68 9.75 1.28 4.65
N ARG A 69 10.49 0.27 4.19
CA ARG A 69 10.23 -1.15 4.47
C ARG A 69 8.75 -1.52 4.23
N ASP A 70 8.04 -1.93 5.27
CA ASP A 70 6.60 -2.16 5.23
C ASP A 70 5.89 -1.09 6.07
N LEU A 71 4.83 -0.50 5.53
CA LEU A 71 4.08 0.54 6.22
C LEU A 71 2.57 0.34 6.14
N CYS A 72 1.86 0.92 7.10
CA CYS A 72 0.43 1.15 7.03
C CYS A 72 0.18 2.64 6.85
N GLY A 73 -0.56 3.01 5.79
CA GLY A 73 -0.94 4.39 5.51
C GLY A 73 -2.42 4.62 5.79
N VAL A 74 -2.74 5.72 6.47
CA VAL A 74 -4.11 6.17 6.74
C VAL A 74 -4.28 7.58 6.18
N ILE A 75 -5.29 7.78 5.34
CA ILE A 75 -5.64 9.08 4.76
C ILE A 75 -7.10 9.38 5.07
N THR A 76 -7.34 10.50 5.75
CA THR A 76 -8.68 11.01 6.08
C THR A 76 -9.15 12.05 5.06
N GLU A 77 -10.41 12.47 5.19
CA GLU A 77 -11.06 13.47 4.35
C GLU A 77 -10.16 14.66 3.99
N GLY A 78 -10.20 15.01 2.69
CA GLY A 78 -9.37 16.05 2.06
C GLY A 78 -7.89 15.70 1.90
N GLY A 79 -7.40 14.66 2.57
CA GLY A 79 -6.01 14.21 2.45
C GLY A 79 -5.73 13.51 1.11
N ALA A 80 -4.53 13.70 0.59
CA ALA A 80 -4.06 13.11 -0.66
C ALA A 80 -2.55 12.88 -0.67
N VAL A 81 -2.10 11.79 -1.31
CA VAL A 81 -0.69 11.61 -1.63
C VAL A 81 -0.36 12.50 -2.82
N HIS A 82 0.58 13.44 -2.66
CA HIS A 82 1.01 14.30 -3.75
C HIS A 82 1.80 13.49 -4.80
N PRO A 83 1.79 13.90 -6.08
CA PRO A 83 2.62 13.29 -7.12
C PRO A 83 4.10 13.30 -6.76
N HIS A 84 4.72 12.13 -6.70
CA HIS A 84 6.15 11.97 -6.42
C HIS A 84 6.68 10.66 -7.03
N ARG A 85 8.01 10.52 -7.00
CA ARG A 85 8.73 9.28 -7.21
C ARG A 85 9.55 8.99 -5.96
N ASP A 86 9.69 7.72 -5.63
CA ASP A 86 10.60 7.28 -4.58
C ASP A 86 12.04 7.20 -5.12
N SER A 87 13.03 7.11 -4.24
CA SER A 87 14.42 6.89 -4.64
C SER A 87 14.70 5.41 -4.88
N ASN A 88 15.44 5.10 -5.94
CA ASN A 88 16.02 3.78 -6.18
C ASN A 88 17.24 3.53 -5.28
N GLN A 89 17.63 2.25 -5.16
CA GLN A 89 18.86 1.87 -4.48
C GLN A 89 19.87 1.32 -5.49
N GLY A 90 20.75 2.20 -5.96
CA GLY A 90 21.69 1.88 -7.04
C GLY A 90 20.94 1.43 -8.29
N MET A 91 21.23 0.22 -8.77
CA MET A 91 20.59 -0.37 -9.95
C MET A 91 19.22 -1.01 -9.66
N LEU A 92 18.83 -1.12 -8.39
CA LEU A 92 17.57 -1.73 -7.99
C LEU A 92 16.46 -0.69 -7.88
N VAL A 93 15.30 -1.05 -8.42
CA VAL A 93 14.09 -0.24 -8.43
C VAL A 93 13.35 -0.41 -7.11
N HIS A 94 13.01 0.70 -6.46
CA HIS A 94 12.05 0.67 -5.37
C HIS A 94 10.66 0.34 -5.93
N THR A 95 10.13 -0.82 -5.55
CA THR A 95 8.81 -1.30 -5.94
C THR A 95 7.95 -1.55 -4.71
N ARG A 96 6.69 -1.10 -4.77
CA ARG A 96 5.71 -1.24 -3.69
C ARG A 96 4.54 -2.09 -4.13
N PHE A 97 4.16 -3.05 -3.29
CA PHE A 97 2.90 -3.78 -3.40
C PHE A 97 1.97 -3.28 -2.31
N ASN A 98 0.83 -2.72 -2.72
CA ASN A 98 -0.09 -2.06 -1.81
C ASN A 98 -1.41 -2.82 -1.75
N VAL A 99 -1.90 -3.11 -0.56
CA VAL A 99 -3.20 -3.74 -0.33
C VAL A 99 -4.20 -2.67 0.09
N MET A 100 -5.33 -2.58 -0.60
CA MET A 100 -6.42 -1.68 -0.23
C MET A 100 -7.23 -2.29 0.92
N VAL A 101 -6.95 -1.88 2.16
CA VAL A 101 -7.63 -2.39 3.37
C VAL A 101 -8.98 -1.70 3.60
N SER A 102 -9.02 -0.40 3.33
CA SER A 102 -10.25 0.41 3.41
C SER A 102 -10.30 1.37 2.24
N ARG A 103 -11.35 1.30 1.44
CA ARG A 103 -11.73 2.34 0.49
C ARG A 103 -12.49 3.44 1.24
N PRO A 104 -12.24 4.71 0.91
CA PRO A 104 -13.06 5.80 1.41
C PRO A 104 -14.43 5.81 0.73
N ASP A 105 -15.34 6.66 1.24
CA ASP A 105 -16.68 6.84 0.66
C ASP A 105 -16.60 7.40 -0.78
N GLY A 106 -15.60 8.24 -1.04
CA GLY A 106 -15.22 8.68 -2.38
C GLY A 106 -13.76 9.09 -2.48
N GLY A 107 -13.26 9.23 -3.72
CA GLY A 107 -11.88 9.62 -3.96
C GLY A 107 -10.85 8.62 -3.42
N GLY A 108 -9.67 9.09 -3.00
CA GLY A 108 -8.58 8.22 -2.53
C GLY A 108 -8.07 7.21 -3.58
N VAL A 109 -8.38 7.43 -4.85
CA VAL A 109 -8.08 6.51 -5.94
C VAL A 109 -6.59 6.62 -6.25
N PRO A 110 -5.82 5.51 -6.20
CA PRO A 110 -4.42 5.51 -6.63
C PRO A 110 -4.29 6.05 -8.05
N MET A 111 -3.24 6.84 -8.28
CA MET A 111 -2.88 7.34 -9.60
C MET A 111 -1.41 7.02 -9.86
N ILE A 112 -1.14 6.31 -10.96
CA ILE A 112 0.19 5.85 -11.35
C ILE A 112 0.43 6.32 -12.78
N ASP A 113 1.47 7.14 -12.95
CA ASP A 113 1.83 7.77 -14.22
C ASP A 113 0.66 8.49 -14.90
N GLY A 114 -0.12 9.22 -14.10
CA GLY A 114 -1.31 9.95 -14.55
C GLY A 114 -2.56 9.09 -14.78
N MET A 115 -2.46 7.77 -14.68
CA MET A 115 -3.61 6.86 -14.83
C MET A 115 -4.24 6.54 -13.48
N LEU A 116 -5.56 6.70 -13.38
CA LEU A 116 -6.32 6.23 -12.23
C LEU A 116 -6.37 4.70 -12.22
N VAL A 117 -6.06 4.12 -11.07
CA VAL A 117 -6.06 2.68 -10.85
C VAL A 117 -7.13 2.37 -9.83
N ASP A 118 -8.28 1.88 -10.29
CA ASP A 118 -9.38 1.50 -9.41
C ASP A 118 -9.07 0.16 -8.74
N VAL A 119 -9.03 0.17 -7.40
CA VAL A 119 -8.64 -0.99 -6.59
C VAL A 119 -9.74 -1.25 -5.57
N PRO A 120 -10.44 -2.40 -5.61
CA PRO A 120 -11.45 -2.74 -4.61
C PRO A 120 -10.81 -2.97 -3.24
N GLU A 121 -11.60 -2.99 -2.17
CA GLU A 121 -11.11 -3.49 -0.88
C GLU A 121 -10.64 -4.94 -1.00
N GLY A 122 -9.49 -5.26 -0.41
CA GLY A 122 -8.78 -6.52 -0.59
C GLY A 122 -8.03 -6.63 -1.92
N GLY A 123 -8.17 -5.66 -2.84
CA GLY A 123 -7.39 -5.60 -4.06
C GLY A 123 -5.96 -5.11 -3.80
N ILE A 124 -5.09 -5.41 -4.75
CA ILE A 124 -3.66 -5.05 -4.72
C ILE A 124 -3.39 -4.06 -5.85
N PHE A 125 -2.56 -3.06 -5.57
CA PHE A 125 -1.90 -2.30 -6.62
C PHE A 125 -0.39 -2.22 -6.43
N ARG A 126 0.32 -2.51 -7.52
CA ARG A 126 1.78 -2.43 -7.61
C ARG A 126 2.17 -1.05 -8.13
N VAL A 127 3.27 -0.51 -7.61
CA VAL A 127 3.94 0.67 -8.16
C VAL A 127 5.43 0.40 -8.26
N ASP A 128 6.03 0.60 -9.44
CA ASP A 128 7.49 0.76 -9.56
C ASP A 128 7.84 2.19 -9.10
N ALA A 129 7.74 2.41 -7.79
CA ALA A 129 7.73 3.72 -7.15
C ALA A 129 8.94 4.59 -7.50
N GLY A 130 10.10 3.96 -7.74
CA GLY A 130 11.29 4.67 -8.16
C GLY A 130 11.35 5.07 -9.65
N LEU A 131 10.47 4.52 -10.48
CA LEU A 131 10.38 4.81 -11.92
C LEU A 131 9.17 5.67 -12.27
N LEU A 132 8.04 5.43 -11.61
CA LEU A 132 6.75 6.00 -11.99
C LEU A 132 6.28 7.04 -10.98
N THR A 133 5.84 8.19 -11.49
CA THR A 133 5.17 9.19 -10.66
C THR A 133 3.88 8.59 -10.11
N HIS A 134 3.65 8.69 -8.81
CA HIS A 134 2.47 8.13 -8.17
C HIS A 134 1.89 9.04 -7.09
N SER A 135 0.59 8.91 -6.89
CA SER A 135 -0.23 9.76 -6.01
C SER A 135 -1.58 9.09 -5.71
N CYS A 136 -2.49 9.82 -5.07
CA CYS A 136 -3.91 9.46 -5.07
C CYS A 136 -4.79 10.70 -5.16
N THR A 137 -6.03 10.54 -5.63
CA THR A 137 -7.03 11.61 -5.52
C THR A 137 -7.34 11.90 -4.04
N PRO A 138 -7.83 13.11 -3.70
CA PRO A 138 -8.24 13.43 -2.33
C PRO A 138 -9.30 12.46 -1.81
N VAL A 139 -9.21 12.09 -0.54
CA VAL A 139 -10.24 11.31 0.15
C VAL A 139 -11.48 12.17 0.36
N ILE A 140 -12.66 11.63 0.06
CA ILE A 140 -13.96 12.27 0.24
C ILE A 140 -14.77 11.42 1.22
N GLY A 141 -15.38 12.07 2.20
CA GLY A 141 -16.19 11.41 3.22
C GLY A 141 -15.42 10.98 4.46
N ALA A 142 -16.17 10.49 5.45
CA ALA A 142 -15.67 10.21 6.79
C ALA A 142 -14.85 8.91 6.86
N ARG A 143 -15.11 7.96 5.96
CA ARG A 143 -14.37 6.70 5.93
C ARG A 143 -12.94 6.93 5.41
N PRO A 144 -11.89 6.58 6.18
CA PRO A 144 -10.52 6.78 5.74
C PRO A 144 -10.12 5.75 4.68
N ARG A 145 -9.21 6.17 3.79
CA ARG A 145 -8.44 5.27 2.95
C ARG A 145 -7.34 4.64 3.79
N ILE A 146 -7.28 3.31 3.84
CA ILE A 146 -6.25 2.57 4.56
C ILE A 146 -5.57 1.60 3.60
N ILE A 147 -4.24 1.64 3.58
CA ILE A 147 -3.42 0.70 2.81
C ILE A 147 -2.36 0.05 3.69
N LEU A 148 -2.02 -1.19 3.36
CA LEU A 148 -0.71 -1.75 3.66
C LEU A 148 0.17 -1.55 2.43
N SER A 149 1.43 -1.19 2.61
CA SER A 149 2.40 -1.01 1.53
C SER A 149 3.68 -1.76 1.88
N PHE A 150 4.02 -2.76 1.08
CA PHE A 150 5.20 -3.59 1.25
C PHE A 150 6.27 -3.18 0.23
N GLY A 151 7.39 -2.65 0.71
CA GLY A 151 8.49 -2.14 -0.11
C GLY A 151 9.58 -3.18 -0.35
N PHE A 152 9.97 -3.33 -1.62
CA PHE A 152 11.01 -4.22 -2.09
C PHE A 152 11.95 -3.51 -3.05
N LEU A 153 13.17 -4.03 -3.17
CA LEU A 153 14.13 -3.65 -4.20
C LEU A 153 14.10 -4.70 -5.31
N SER A 154 13.68 -4.31 -6.51
CA SER A 154 13.54 -5.22 -7.65
C SER A 154 14.50 -4.88 -8.79
N PRO A 155 14.98 -5.86 -9.57
CA PRO A 155 15.67 -5.56 -10.82
C PRO A 155 14.78 -4.77 -11.78
N LEU A 156 15.38 -3.87 -12.57
CA LEU A 156 14.65 -3.15 -13.61
C LEU A 156 13.91 -4.13 -14.54
N GLY A 157 12.62 -3.87 -14.76
CA GLY A 157 11.78 -4.66 -15.65
C GLY A 157 11.29 -6.00 -15.09
N ARG A 158 11.56 -6.31 -13.80
CA ARG A 158 11.11 -7.56 -13.15
C ARG A 158 9.62 -7.85 -13.32
N PHE A 159 8.78 -6.81 -13.33
CA PHE A 159 7.33 -6.90 -13.42
C PHE A 159 6.78 -6.27 -14.70
N SER A 160 7.60 -6.15 -15.74
CA SER A 160 7.15 -5.66 -17.05
C SER A 160 6.00 -6.51 -17.58
N GLY A 161 4.91 -5.86 -18.02
CA GLY A 161 3.70 -6.53 -18.50
C GLY A 161 2.70 -6.94 -17.42
N LEU A 162 3.05 -6.84 -16.13
CA LEU A 162 2.10 -7.06 -15.04
C LEU A 162 1.22 -5.81 -14.85
N PRO A 163 -0.13 -5.96 -14.83
CA PRO A 163 -1.02 -4.82 -14.61
C PRO A 163 -0.77 -4.16 -13.25
N PHE A 164 -1.10 -2.87 -13.15
CA PHE A 164 -0.95 -2.14 -11.90
C PHE A 164 -1.97 -2.58 -10.84
N CYS A 165 -3.19 -2.93 -11.23
CA CYS A 165 -4.22 -3.45 -10.32
C CYS A 165 -4.35 -4.96 -10.50
N ILE A 166 -4.40 -5.69 -9.38
CA ILE A 166 -4.73 -7.11 -9.31
C ILE A 166 -5.83 -7.26 -8.25
N SER A 167 -7.02 -7.66 -8.68
CA SER A 167 -8.21 -7.79 -7.82
C SER A 167 -8.80 -9.20 -7.79
N THR A 168 -8.24 -10.12 -8.57
CA THR A 168 -8.62 -11.54 -8.60
C THR A 168 -7.37 -12.41 -8.38
N PRO A 169 -7.52 -13.61 -7.78
CA PRO A 169 -6.43 -14.57 -7.63
C PRO A 169 -5.83 -15.02 -8.97
#